data_AF-A0A0G0FDE4-F1
#
_entry.id   AF-A0A0G0FDE4-F1
#
_cell.length_a   1.000
_cell.length_b   1.000
_cell.length_c   1.000
_cell.angle_alpha   90.00
_cell.angle_beta   90.00
_cell.angle_gamma   90.00
#
_symmetry.space_group_name_H-M   'P 1'
#
loop_
_entity.id
_entity.type
_entity.pdbx_description
1 polymer ?
#
loop_
_entity_poly.entity_id
_entity_poly.type
_entity_poly.pdbx_seq_one_letter_code
_entity_poly.pdbx_strand_id
1 'polypeptide(L)'
;MKIARLPTKRKNNIVLWILIFGFPLLVYASYQAVQLITRASGDTQPKNLVISNLSTSSATISWVTETSVKGSVVPILAGNEKSPVVDKRGNDNRKTHYVELISLEPNTKYDFKIVSGSDEYASSDNVTMSFKTAPITAGTPTPNPIHGTISGSGGDDVIVYAMLKDKSSYPVSAVIPSGGNWITDLSGFRKISDYSLVLTENTTNLILVAVGGMDEGSLLQGTYTSLFDSNGKLKSTNAFTIANNSNLYGSFPAKSMLMAETVTPVVPVEEPEEEEETPTNDSKFKIVMDLEWVDMVSGSSVTATTGVSSVQVTNLTDTGFTVLWVSAQKEAGSINYGTSSSSLSSEALDERDGATNRGTYYIHSVSVTMVQPETKYYFKVKSGGAQYSNTFDVTTYATLSSPPPFESVTGAVKNIPSTGELVVVGYITDKDGSGTTGTSNKISVLADDNGKWILSIADTRNTSGSSYFEYTSTDTVTFSLVSTVNSGSVVKTITSAKDADVEITAGSGSTGEVDILDDYGVV
;
A
#
# COMPACT_ATOMS: atom_id res chain seq x y z
N MET A 1 44.07 -26.04 88.38
CA MET A 1 42.72 -26.48 87.96
C MET A 1 42.31 -25.67 86.73
N LYS A 2 42.11 -26.30 85.57
CA LYS A 2 41.60 -25.62 84.35
C LYS A 2 40.08 -25.75 84.33
N ILE A 3 39.40 -24.60 84.34
CA ILE A 3 37.94 -24.47 84.33
C ILE A 3 37.43 -24.72 82.91
N ALA A 4 36.57 -25.72 82.73
CA ALA A 4 35.90 -26.00 81.46
C ALA A 4 34.81 -24.94 81.20
N ARG A 5 34.89 -24.22 80.07
CA ARG A 5 33.83 -23.32 79.60
C ARG A 5 32.79 -24.14 78.82
N LEU A 6 31.52 -24.03 79.21
CA LEU A 6 30.37 -24.53 78.46
C LEU A 6 30.22 -23.76 77.13
N PRO A 7 29.90 -24.43 76.01
CA PRO A 7 29.61 -23.75 74.76
C PRO A 7 28.25 -23.03 74.85
N THR A 8 28.20 -21.82 74.34
CA THR A 8 27.07 -20.89 74.43
C THR A 8 25.88 -21.33 73.57
N LYS A 9 24.69 -21.46 74.19
CA LYS A 9 23.36 -21.76 73.59
C LYS A 9 22.90 -20.81 72.47
N ARG A 10 23.65 -19.73 72.16
CA ARG A 10 23.26 -18.71 71.17
C ARG A 10 23.39 -19.17 69.71
N LYS A 11 24.29 -20.10 69.40
CA LYS A 11 24.48 -20.59 68.01
C LYS A 11 23.36 -21.50 67.52
N ASN A 12 22.65 -22.22 68.41
CA ASN A 12 21.54 -23.09 68.00
C ASN A 12 20.27 -22.32 67.63
N ASN A 13 20.00 -21.18 68.26
CA ASN A 13 18.79 -20.41 67.94
C ASN A 13 18.88 -19.78 66.55
N ILE A 14 20.05 -19.29 66.13
CA ILE A 14 20.25 -18.69 64.79
C ILE A 14 20.01 -19.74 63.70
N VAL A 15 20.52 -20.97 63.88
CA VAL A 15 20.28 -22.08 62.96
C VAL A 15 18.79 -22.43 62.89
N LEU A 16 18.09 -22.40 64.04
CA LEU A 16 16.65 -22.64 64.09
C LEU A 16 15.84 -21.55 63.37
N TRP A 17 16.22 -20.27 63.50
CA TRP A 17 15.58 -19.15 62.78
C TRP A 17 15.82 -19.23 61.27
N ILE A 18 17.02 -19.62 60.84
CA ILE A 18 17.31 -19.85 59.41
C ILE A 18 16.49 -21.02 58.85
N LEU A 19 16.27 -22.07 59.64
CA LEU A 19 15.41 -23.20 59.23
C LEU A 19 13.93 -22.83 59.19
N ILE A 20 13.42 -22.13 60.21
CA ILE A 20 11.99 -21.79 60.30
C ILE A 20 11.60 -20.69 59.31
N PHE A 21 12.45 -19.70 59.08
CA PHE A 21 12.12 -18.56 58.20
C PHE A 21 12.85 -18.62 56.87
N GLY A 22 14.13 -19.01 56.87
CA GLY A 22 14.92 -19.09 55.64
C GLY A 22 14.42 -20.18 54.69
N PHE A 23 13.99 -21.33 55.19
CA PHE A 23 13.47 -22.40 54.32
C PHE A 23 12.15 -22.01 53.63
N PRO A 24 11.12 -21.49 54.32
CA PRO A 24 9.92 -20.97 53.64
C PRO A 24 10.19 -19.80 52.71
N LEU A 25 11.11 -18.90 53.06
CA LEU A 25 11.47 -17.77 52.18
C LEU A 25 12.19 -18.23 50.92
N LEU A 26 13.03 -19.26 51.03
CA LEU A 26 13.75 -19.85 49.90
C LEU A 26 12.80 -20.66 49.01
N VAL A 27 11.82 -21.36 49.60
CA VAL A 27 10.72 -22.02 48.87
C VAL A 27 9.80 -21.01 48.21
N TYR A 28 9.48 -19.89 48.88
CA TYR A 28 8.67 -18.83 48.31
C TYR A 28 9.42 -18.11 47.18
N ALA A 29 10.70 -17.81 47.36
CA ALA A 29 11.54 -17.20 46.32
C ALA A 29 11.75 -18.14 45.13
N SER A 30 11.91 -19.45 45.36
CA SER A 30 11.98 -20.42 44.27
C SER A 30 10.63 -20.59 43.57
N TYR A 31 9.51 -20.55 44.29
CA TYR A 31 8.17 -20.54 43.69
C TYR A 31 7.91 -19.28 42.86
N GLN A 32 8.35 -18.11 43.33
CA GLN A 32 8.26 -16.85 42.58
C GLN A 32 9.21 -16.84 41.36
N ALA A 33 10.42 -17.38 41.49
CA ALA A 33 11.35 -17.52 40.36
C ALA A 33 10.84 -18.53 39.32
N VAL A 34 10.23 -19.64 39.77
CA VAL A 34 9.52 -20.57 38.89
C VAL A 34 8.35 -19.86 38.23
N GLN A 35 7.51 -19.08 38.93
CA GLN A 35 6.45 -18.28 38.29
C GLN A 35 6.97 -17.22 37.29
N LEU A 36 8.17 -16.66 37.52
CA LEU A 36 8.82 -15.73 36.60
C LEU A 36 9.37 -16.44 35.34
N ILE A 37 9.72 -17.73 35.46
CA ILE A 37 10.22 -18.59 34.37
C ILE A 37 9.09 -19.40 33.69
N THR A 38 7.97 -19.63 34.38
CA THR A 38 6.79 -20.38 33.90
C THR A 38 5.62 -19.49 33.55
N ARG A 39 5.85 -18.22 33.21
CA ARG A 39 4.98 -17.58 32.22
C ARG A 39 5.20 -18.36 30.93
N ALA A 40 4.47 -19.46 30.77
CA ALA A 40 4.37 -20.17 29.51
C ALA A 40 4.12 -19.10 28.44
N SER A 41 5.06 -18.95 27.51
CA SER A 41 4.82 -18.21 26.29
C SER A 41 3.56 -18.84 25.71
N GLY A 42 2.45 -18.09 25.64
CA GLY A 42 1.25 -18.65 25.03
C GLY A 42 1.54 -18.97 23.56
N ASP A 43 0.64 -19.71 22.92
CA ASP A 43 0.88 -20.23 21.58
C ASP A 43 1.19 -19.08 20.60
N THR A 44 2.46 -19.04 20.16
CA THR A 44 3.02 -18.10 19.18
C THR A 44 2.93 -18.64 17.76
N GLN A 45 2.41 -19.88 17.58
CA GLN A 45 2.32 -20.53 16.30
C GLN A 45 1.39 -19.75 15.36
N PRO A 46 1.86 -19.37 14.16
CA PRO A 46 1.02 -18.79 13.12
C PRO A 46 -0.11 -19.76 12.74
N LYS A 47 -1.35 -19.31 12.81
CA LYS A 47 -2.53 -20.04 12.33
C LYS A 47 -3.24 -19.25 11.25
N ASN A 48 -3.97 -19.97 10.39
CA ASN A 48 -4.76 -19.41 9.29
C ASN A 48 -3.96 -18.45 8.40
N LEU A 49 -2.83 -18.93 7.87
CA LEU A 49 -2.00 -18.15 6.96
C LEU A 49 -2.78 -17.84 5.69
N VAL A 50 -2.85 -16.57 5.30
CA VAL A 50 -3.53 -16.14 4.07
C VAL A 50 -2.60 -15.30 3.21
N ILE A 51 -2.56 -15.64 1.93
CA ILE A 51 -2.01 -14.79 0.86
C ILE A 51 -3.12 -13.95 0.25
N SER A 52 -2.91 -12.65 0.25
CA SER A 52 -3.78 -11.65 -0.36
C SER A 52 -2.96 -10.62 -1.15
N ASN A 53 -3.64 -9.72 -1.87
CA ASN A 53 -3.02 -8.63 -2.64
C ASN A 53 -1.91 -9.12 -3.58
N LEU A 54 -2.08 -10.31 -4.15
CA LEU A 54 -1.07 -10.91 -5.00
C LEU A 54 -0.97 -10.13 -6.31
N SER A 55 0.22 -9.61 -6.60
CA SER A 55 0.51 -8.85 -7.82
C SER A 55 1.70 -9.45 -8.58
N THR A 56 2.14 -8.75 -9.61
CA THR A 56 3.37 -9.08 -10.34
C THR A 56 4.62 -8.77 -9.52
N SER A 57 4.54 -7.90 -8.53
CA SER A 57 5.71 -7.42 -7.76
C SER A 57 5.46 -7.30 -6.26
N SER A 58 4.33 -7.81 -5.77
CA SER A 58 3.98 -7.78 -4.35
C SER A 58 3.09 -8.96 -3.97
N ALA A 59 3.08 -9.25 -2.68
CA ALA A 59 2.14 -10.17 -2.04
C ALA A 59 1.99 -9.77 -0.56
N THR A 60 0.80 -9.94 -0.02
CA THR A 60 0.56 -9.80 1.42
C THR A 60 0.45 -11.18 2.04
N ILE A 61 1.17 -11.40 3.14
CA ILE A 61 1.06 -12.60 3.97
C ILE A 61 0.49 -12.16 5.31
N SER A 62 -0.55 -12.86 5.75
CA SER A 62 -1.26 -12.54 6.98
C SER A 62 -1.57 -13.80 7.76
N TRP A 63 -1.63 -13.70 9.09
CA TRP A 63 -1.94 -14.83 9.98
C TRP A 63 -2.45 -14.32 11.32
N VAL A 64 -2.91 -15.24 12.16
CA VAL A 64 -3.31 -14.96 13.55
C VAL A 64 -2.55 -15.81 14.54
N THR A 65 -2.39 -15.31 15.76
CA THR A 65 -1.77 -16.00 16.91
C THR A 65 -2.72 -15.96 18.11
N GLU A 66 -2.64 -16.93 19.02
CA GLU A 66 -3.48 -16.94 20.23
C GLU A 66 -3.09 -15.81 21.19
N THR A 67 -1.79 -15.51 21.21
CA THR A 67 -1.22 -14.43 22.02
C THR A 67 -0.74 -13.26 21.19
N SER A 68 -0.73 -12.08 21.81
CA SER A 68 -0.26 -10.84 21.20
C SER A 68 1.27 -10.83 21.17
N VAL A 69 1.85 -10.91 19.98
CA VAL A 69 3.31 -11.00 19.73
C VAL A 69 3.72 -10.15 18.54
N LYS A 70 5.02 -10.02 18.29
CA LYS A 70 5.55 -9.38 17.09
C LYS A 70 5.54 -10.38 15.94
N GLY A 71 5.26 -9.91 14.73
CA GLY A 71 5.27 -10.74 13.52
C GLY A 71 6.20 -10.17 12.44
N SER A 72 6.94 -11.03 11.78
CA SER A 72 7.67 -10.69 10.55
C SER A 72 7.77 -11.89 9.61
N VAL A 73 7.99 -11.63 8.33
CA VAL A 73 8.24 -12.65 7.31
C VAL A 73 9.65 -12.49 6.77
N VAL A 74 10.36 -13.61 6.63
CA VAL A 74 11.66 -13.68 5.97
C VAL A 74 11.44 -14.31 4.59
N PRO A 75 11.46 -13.54 3.49
CA PRO A 75 11.32 -14.08 2.15
C PRO A 75 12.60 -14.83 1.74
N ILE A 76 12.44 -15.90 0.98
CA ILE A 76 13.50 -16.76 0.48
C ILE A 76 13.38 -16.86 -1.03
N LEU A 77 14.44 -16.45 -1.74
CA LEU A 77 14.53 -16.53 -3.19
C LEU A 77 15.68 -17.44 -3.59
N ALA A 78 15.37 -18.54 -4.29
CA ALA A 78 16.34 -19.53 -4.72
C ALA A 78 17.26 -20.01 -3.56
N GLY A 79 16.66 -20.27 -2.39
CA GLY A 79 17.36 -20.71 -1.18
C GLY A 79 18.09 -19.62 -0.40
N ASN A 80 18.08 -18.37 -0.87
CA ASN A 80 18.72 -17.24 -0.18
C ASN A 80 17.69 -16.45 0.62
N GLU A 81 17.90 -16.37 1.93
CA GLU A 81 17.11 -15.52 2.82
C GLU A 81 17.35 -14.03 2.51
N LYS A 82 16.26 -13.28 2.49
CA LYS A 82 16.25 -11.81 2.36
C LYS A 82 16.05 -11.18 3.74
N SER A 83 16.14 -9.85 3.79
CA SER A 83 15.88 -9.12 5.03
C SER A 83 14.46 -9.38 5.55
N PRO A 84 14.28 -9.56 6.88
CA PRO A 84 12.96 -9.70 7.48
C PRO A 84 12.09 -8.47 7.20
N VAL A 85 10.84 -8.70 6.84
CA VAL A 85 9.81 -7.67 6.65
C VAL A 85 8.83 -7.76 7.81
N VAL A 86 8.74 -6.69 8.59
CA VAL A 86 7.86 -6.62 9.77
C VAL A 86 6.41 -6.34 9.36
N ASP A 87 5.47 -6.53 10.29
CA ASP A 87 4.07 -6.11 10.11
C ASP A 87 3.99 -4.65 9.64
N LYS A 88 3.13 -4.38 8.64
CA LYS A 88 2.93 -3.06 8.05
C LYS A 88 2.49 -2.01 9.09
N ARG A 89 1.79 -2.43 10.13
CA ARG A 89 1.34 -1.58 11.25
C ARG A 89 2.45 -1.32 12.27
N GLY A 90 3.68 -1.74 12.00
CA GLY A 90 4.85 -1.51 12.85
C GLY A 90 5.15 -2.69 13.79
N ASN A 91 6.06 -2.45 14.74
CA ASN A 91 6.71 -3.51 15.51
C ASN A 91 6.09 -3.77 16.91
N ASP A 92 4.79 -3.49 17.05
CA ASP A 92 4.04 -3.71 18.28
C ASP A 92 3.48 -5.13 18.36
N ASN A 93 3.15 -5.56 19.57
CA ASN A 93 2.56 -6.88 19.78
C ASN A 93 1.09 -6.89 19.34
N ARG A 94 0.71 -7.84 18.49
CA ARG A 94 -0.64 -8.01 17.93
C ARG A 94 -1.03 -9.48 17.83
N LYS A 95 -2.34 -9.75 17.79
CA LYS A 95 -2.88 -11.08 17.53
C LYS A 95 -3.05 -11.34 16.05
N THR A 96 -3.34 -10.31 15.26
CA THR A 96 -3.36 -10.40 13.79
C THR A 96 -2.06 -9.85 13.26
N HIS A 97 -1.53 -10.48 12.21
CA HIS A 97 -0.28 -10.09 11.58
C HIS A 97 -0.48 -9.88 10.09
N TYR A 98 0.12 -8.83 9.55
CA TYR A 98 -0.08 -8.38 8.19
C TYR A 98 1.23 -7.83 7.61
N VAL A 99 1.87 -8.63 6.77
CA VAL A 99 3.18 -8.32 6.19
C VAL A 99 3.05 -8.13 4.68
N GLU A 100 3.43 -6.96 4.19
CA GLU A 100 3.46 -6.66 2.75
C GLU A 100 4.87 -6.87 2.21
N LEU A 101 5.01 -7.86 1.33
CA LEU A 101 6.21 -8.06 0.53
C LEU A 101 6.07 -7.25 -0.75
N ILE A 102 7.00 -6.34 -0.98
CA ILE A 102 7.07 -5.47 -2.16
C ILE A 102 8.38 -5.68 -2.91
N SER A 103 8.47 -5.13 -4.13
CA SER A 103 9.66 -5.23 -4.98
C SER A 103 10.06 -6.67 -5.31
N LEU A 104 9.05 -7.54 -5.47
CA LEU A 104 9.22 -8.93 -5.90
C LEU A 104 9.39 -9.02 -7.43
N GLU A 105 10.07 -10.06 -7.89
CA GLU A 105 10.20 -10.38 -9.30
C GLU A 105 8.90 -11.00 -9.83
N PRO A 106 8.41 -10.62 -11.03
CA PRO A 106 7.24 -11.23 -11.65
C PRO A 106 7.45 -12.69 -12.04
N ASN A 107 6.38 -13.49 -11.99
CA ASN A 107 6.39 -14.92 -12.33
C ASN A 107 7.39 -15.76 -11.52
N THR A 108 7.77 -15.30 -10.33
CA THR A 108 8.83 -15.90 -9.51
C THR A 108 8.25 -16.57 -8.28
N LYS A 109 8.74 -17.78 -7.99
CA LYS A 109 8.39 -18.51 -6.76
C LYS A 109 9.26 -18.00 -5.60
N TYR A 110 8.60 -17.68 -4.51
CA TYR A 110 9.22 -17.32 -3.23
C TYR A 110 8.80 -18.34 -2.19
N ASP A 111 9.78 -18.88 -1.47
CA ASP A 111 9.54 -19.54 -0.20
C ASP A 111 9.65 -18.48 0.89
N PHE A 112 9.15 -18.74 2.10
CA PHE A 112 9.30 -17.80 3.20
C PHE A 112 9.24 -18.50 4.56
N LYS A 113 9.68 -17.79 5.59
CA LYS A 113 9.53 -18.19 6.99
C LYS A 113 8.81 -17.10 7.77
N ILE A 114 8.12 -17.50 8.81
CA ILE A 114 7.48 -16.56 9.74
C ILE A 114 8.28 -16.52 11.03
N VAL A 115 8.59 -15.32 11.49
CA VAL A 115 9.09 -15.09 12.86
C VAL A 115 7.95 -14.50 13.66
N SER A 116 7.53 -15.23 14.70
CA SER A 116 6.42 -14.88 15.58
C SER A 116 6.91 -14.86 17.03
N GLY A 117 6.96 -13.68 17.63
CA GLY A 117 7.63 -13.47 18.91
C GLY A 117 9.13 -13.76 18.82
N SER A 118 9.61 -14.76 19.57
CA SER A 118 11.00 -15.25 19.52
C SER A 118 11.18 -16.49 18.65
N ASP A 119 10.09 -17.04 18.11
CA ASP A 119 10.08 -18.34 17.46
C ASP A 119 10.07 -18.18 15.94
N GLU A 120 10.83 -19.05 15.25
CA GLU A 120 10.91 -19.09 13.79
C GLU A 120 10.19 -20.35 13.26
N TYR A 121 9.34 -20.15 12.26
CA TYR A 121 8.55 -21.17 11.61
C TYR A 121 8.92 -21.23 10.14
N ALA A 122 9.67 -22.27 9.75
CA ALA A 122 10.08 -22.51 8.37
C ALA A 122 9.18 -23.52 7.62
N SER A 123 8.37 -24.27 8.37
CA SER A 123 7.37 -25.20 7.89
C SER A 123 6.44 -25.53 9.06
N SER A 124 5.14 -25.66 8.81
CA SER A 124 4.21 -26.26 9.76
C SER A 124 3.55 -27.49 9.12
N ASP A 125 3.08 -28.42 9.95
CA ASP A 125 2.35 -29.59 9.47
C ASP A 125 1.18 -29.12 8.60
N ASN A 126 1.10 -29.66 7.38
CA ASN A 126 0.07 -29.32 6.39
C ASN A 126 0.03 -27.86 5.92
N VAL A 127 1.16 -27.13 5.86
CA VAL A 127 1.23 -25.78 5.26
C VAL A 127 2.45 -25.66 4.34
N THR A 128 2.23 -25.19 3.12
CA THR A 128 3.35 -24.86 2.21
C THR A 128 3.64 -23.37 2.31
N MET A 129 4.75 -22.98 2.95
CA MET A 129 5.17 -21.58 3.07
C MET A 129 5.84 -21.08 1.78
N SER A 130 5.10 -21.12 0.67
CA SER A 130 5.57 -20.63 -0.61
C SER A 130 4.45 -20.01 -1.41
N PHE A 131 4.80 -19.05 -2.25
CA PHE A 131 3.88 -18.45 -3.21
C PHE A 131 4.60 -18.12 -4.51
N LYS A 132 3.83 -17.81 -5.55
CA LYS A 132 4.36 -17.39 -6.83
C LYS A 132 3.70 -16.07 -7.24
N THR A 133 4.52 -15.06 -7.54
CA THR A 133 4.03 -13.78 -8.05
C THR A 133 3.40 -13.96 -9.44
N ALA A 134 2.46 -13.09 -9.77
CA ALA A 134 1.81 -13.13 -11.07
C ALA A 134 2.80 -12.81 -12.20
N PRO A 135 2.64 -13.38 -13.40
CA PRO A 135 3.36 -12.95 -14.58
C PRO A 135 2.91 -11.56 -15.04
N ILE A 136 3.80 -10.83 -15.72
CA ILE A 136 3.44 -9.58 -16.39
C ILE A 136 2.42 -9.91 -17.48
N THR A 137 1.30 -9.18 -17.47
CA THR A 137 0.26 -9.29 -18.50
C THR A 137 -0.02 -7.89 -19.04
N ALA A 138 -0.48 -7.79 -20.29
CA ALA A 138 -0.75 -6.52 -20.96
C ALA A 138 -1.97 -5.77 -20.40
N GLY A 139 -2.70 -6.34 -19.43
CA GLY A 139 -3.86 -5.71 -18.81
C GLY A 139 -3.46 -4.85 -17.62
N THR A 140 -3.82 -3.57 -17.66
CA THR A 140 -3.78 -2.69 -16.49
C THR A 140 -5.10 -2.85 -15.71
N PRO A 141 -5.04 -3.07 -14.38
CA PRO A 141 -6.24 -3.11 -13.56
C PRO A 141 -6.88 -1.71 -13.52
N THR A 142 -8.18 -1.60 -13.79
CA THR A 142 -8.95 -0.38 -13.52
C THR A 142 -9.26 -0.33 -12.02
N PRO A 143 -8.80 0.70 -11.27
CA PRO A 143 -9.08 0.79 -9.84
C PRO A 143 -10.57 0.68 -9.55
N ASN A 144 -10.92 -0.16 -8.57
CA ASN A 144 -12.27 -0.31 -8.04
C ASN A 144 -12.18 -0.37 -6.50
N PRO A 145 -11.87 0.78 -5.86
CA PRO A 145 -11.73 0.84 -4.43
C PRO A 145 -13.08 0.60 -3.74
N ILE A 146 -13.05 -0.22 -2.70
CA ILE A 146 -14.15 -0.37 -1.75
C ILE A 146 -13.68 0.04 -0.36
N HIS A 147 -14.57 0.65 0.40
CA HIS A 147 -14.23 1.17 1.71
C HIS A 147 -15.41 1.11 2.67
N GLY A 148 -15.14 1.20 3.97
CA GLY A 148 -16.18 1.18 4.99
C GLY A 148 -15.63 1.36 6.39
N THR A 149 -16.51 1.15 7.37
CA THR A 149 -16.20 1.21 8.80
C THR A 149 -16.47 -0.15 9.45
N ILE A 150 -15.61 -0.55 10.37
CA ILE A 150 -15.83 -1.68 11.27
C ILE A 150 -16.11 -1.15 12.67
N SER A 151 -16.99 -1.83 13.40
CA SER A 151 -17.30 -1.53 14.80
C SER A 151 -17.07 -2.76 15.67
N GLY A 152 -16.93 -2.55 16.99
CA GLY A 152 -16.77 -3.65 17.95
C GLY A 152 -15.33 -4.16 18.12
N SER A 153 -14.37 -3.67 17.34
CA SER A 153 -12.94 -3.93 17.58
C SER A 153 -12.35 -2.95 18.60
N GLY A 154 -11.55 -3.47 19.53
CA GLY A 154 -10.75 -2.66 20.44
C GLY A 154 -9.40 -2.27 19.83
N GLY A 155 -9.38 -1.54 18.71
CA GLY A 155 -8.13 -1.00 18.11
C GLY A 155 -7.93 -1.29 16.62
N ASP A 156 -6.65 -1.26 16.21
CA ASP A 156 -6.10 -1.46 14.85
C ASP A 156 -5.76 -2.93 14.51
N ASP A 157 -6.05 -3.86 15.44
CA ASP A 157 -5.72 -5.28 15.34
C ASP A 157 -6.80 -6.06 14.55
N VAL A 158 -7.19 -5.55 13.37
CA VAL A 158 -8.14 -6.20 12.47
C VAL A 158 -7.65 -6.15 11.03
N ILE A 159 -7.85 -7.24 10.31
CA ILE A 159 -7.59 -7.35 8.87
C ILE A 159 -8.92 -7.58 8.15
N VAL A 160 -9.16 -6.78 7.11
CA VAL A 160 -10.32 -6.90 6.23
C VAL A 160 -9.90 -7.57 4.94
N TYR A 161 -10.68 -8.56 4.51
CA TYR A 161 -10.53 -9.25 3.25
C TYR A 161 -11.80 -9.06 2.42
N ALA A 162 -11.61 -8.84 1.12
CA ALA A 162 -12.65 -9.01 0.13
C ALA A 162 -12.25 -10.16 -0.80
N MET A 163 -13.22 -10.98 -1.18
CA MET A 163 -13.01 -12.13 -2.07
C MET A 163 -14.26 -12.43 -2.89
N LEU A 164 -14.08 -13.13 -4.00
CA LEU A 164 -15.19 -13.66 -4.79
C LEU A 164 -15.83 -14.85 -4.07
N LYS A 165 -17.16 -14.93 -4.10
CA LYS A 165 -17.92 -16.01 -3.45
C LYS A 165 -17.63 -17.41 -4.01
N ASP A 166 -17.25 -17.49 -5.28
CA ASP A 166 -16.86 -18.73 -5.96
C ASP A 166 -15.44 -19.20 -5.64
N LYS A 167 -14.69 -18.39 -4.86
CA LYS A 167 -13.31 -18.65 -4.45
C LYS A 167 -12.34 -18.78 -5.62
N SER A 168 -12.66 -18.20 -6.78
CA SER A 168 -11.84 -18.33 -7.98
C SER A 168 -10.63 -17.40 -8.01
N SER A 169 -10.52 -16.44 -7.09
CA SER A 169 -9.45 -15.44 -7.04
C SER A 169 -8.74 -15.38 -5.69
N TYR A 170 -7.48 -14.93 -5.70
CA TYR A 170 -6.81 -14.49 -4.49
C TYR A 170 -7.59 -13.32 -3.86
N PRO A 171 -7.72 -13.26 -2.54
CA PRO A 171 -8.38 -12.16 -1.85
C PRO A 171 -7.55 -10.87 -1.96
N VAL A 172 -8.24 -9.74 -1.89
CA VAL A 172 -7.62 -8.44 -1.59
C VAL A 172 -7.88 -8.10 -0.14
N SER A 173 -6.96 -7.38 0.49
CA SER A 173 -7.04 -7.11 1.93
C SER A 173 -6.48 -5.76 2.31
N ALA A 174 -6.88 -5.31 3.50
CA ALA A 174 -6.35 -4.12 4.14
C ALA A 174 -6.37 -4.26 5.66
N VAL A 175 -5.47 -3.54 6.31
CA VAL A 175 -5.51 -3.31 7.76
C VAL A 175 -6.39 -2.11 8.08
N ILE A 176 -6.88 -2.02 9.32
CA ILE A 176 -7.66 -0.86 9.79
C ILE A 176 -6.81 0.00 10.73
N PRO A 177 -6.80 1.34 10.59
CA PRO A 177 -6.40 2.23 11.68
C PRO A 177 -7.37 2.16 12.87
N SER A 178 -6.97 2.72 14.01
CA SER A 178 -7.78 2.77 15.25
C SER A 178 -9.17 3.38 15.10
N GLY A 179 -9.40 4.17 14.04
CA GLY A 179 -10.71 4.73 13.68
C GLY A 179 -11.69 3.75 13.03
N GLY A 180 -11.30 2.49 12.80
CA GLY A 180 -12.19 1.45 12.27
C GLY A 180 -12.45 1.52 10.76
N ASN A 181 -11.94 2.56 10.08
CA ASN A 181 -12.08 2.71 8.63
C ASN A 181 -11.17 1.73 7.89
N TRP A 182 -11.57 1.30 6.71
CA TRP A 182 -10.76 0.45 5.84
C TRP A 182 -11.01 0.79 4.38
N ILE A 183 -10.00 0.55 3.55
CA ILE A 183 -10.07 0.68 2.09
C ILE A 183 -9.24 -0.42 1.46
N THR A 184 -9.77 -1.10 0.45
CA THR A 184 -9.03 -2.07 -0.39
C THR A 184 -9.52 -1.95 -1.82
N ASP A 185 -8.75 -2.45 -2.78
CA ASP A 185 -9.05 -2.30 -4.20
C ASP A 185 -9.39 -3.65 -4.84
N LEU A 186 -10.63 -3.80 -5.33
CA LEU A 186 -11.09 -5.01 -6.01
C LEU A 186 -10.39 -5.24 -7.36
N SER A 187 -9.76 -4.21 -7.92
CA SER A 187 -8.94 -4.31 -9.14
C SER A 187 -7.74 -5.25 -8.95
N GLY A 188 -7.33 -5.48 -7.70
CA GLY A 188 -6.26 -6.40 -7.32
C GLY A 188 -6.64 -7.88 -7.41
N PHE A 189 -7.90 -8.23 -7.73
CA PHE A 189 -8.28 -9.63 -7.84
C PHE A 189 -7.57 -10.35 -8.97
N ARG A 190 -6.90 -11.45 -8.62
CA ARG A 190 -6.26 -12.35 -9.57
C ARG A 190 -6.84 -13.74 -9.48
N LYS A 191 -7.20 -14.31 -10.63
CA LYS A 191 -7.66 -15.71 -10.69
C LYS A 191 -6.59 -16.66 -10.22
N ILE A 192 -7.00 -17.69 -9.48
CA ILE A 192 -6.14 -18.74 -8.97
C ILE A 192 -5.68 -19.69 -10.10
N SER A 193 -6.44 -19.78 -11.17
CA SER A 193 -6.16 -20.65 -12.33
C SER A 193 -4.97 -20.16 -13.15
N ASP A 194 -4.90 -18.85 -13.42
CA ASP A 194 -4.02 -18.29 -14.45
C ASP A 194 -3.44 -16.90 -14.12
N TYR A 195 -3.70 -16.36 -12.92
CA TYR A 195 -3.29 -15.02 -12.48
C TYR A 195 -3.87 -13.84 -13.28
N SER A 196 -4.83 -14.09 -14.18
CA SER A 196 -5.55 -13.03 -14.89
C SER A 196 -6.34 -12.15 -13.92
N LEU A 197 -6.45 -10.87 -14.26
CA LEU A 197 -7.22 -9.91 -13.47
C LEU A 197 -8.72 -10.24 -13.56
N VAL A 198 -9.44 -10.01 -12.47
CA VAL A 198 -10.90 -10.16 -12.44
C VAL A 198 -11.56 -8.80 -12.47
N LEU A 199 -12.40 -8.58 -13.48
CA LEU A 199 -13.30 -7.43 -13.52
C LEU A 199 -14.47 -7.67 -12.58
N THR A 200 -14.77 -6.65 -11.78
CA THR A 200 -15.86 -6.66 -10.82
C THR A 200 -16.98 -5.76 -11.33
N GLU A 201 -18.19 -6.32 -11.38
CA GLU A 201 -19.39 -5.67 -11.90
C GLU A 201 -20.46 -5.61 -10.80
N ASN A 202 -21.55 -4.90 -11.09
CA ASN A 202 -22.67 -4.69 -10.16
C ASN A 202 -23.27 -5.99 -9.59
N THR A 203 -23.20 -7.09 -10.36
CA THR A 203 -23.73 -8.41 -10.01
C THR A 203 -22.69 -9.37 -9.45
N THR A 204 -21.42 -8.95 -9.34
CA THR A 204 -20.36 -9.81 -8.80
C THR A 204 -20.64 -10.17 -7.36
N ASN A 205 -20.63 -11.47 -7.05
CA ASN A 205 -20.86 -11.98 -5.69
C ASN A 205 -19.56 -11.91 -4.88
N LEU A 206 -19.59 -11.14 -3.79
CA LEU A 206 -18.47 -10.88 -2.91
C LEU A 206 -18.74 -11.43 -1.51
N ILE A 207 -17.66 -11.78 -0.83
CA ILE A 207 -17.61 -12.04 0.61
C ILE A 207 -16.61 -11.06 1.20
N LEU A 208 -17.04 -10.34 2.24
CA LEU A 208 -16.17 -9.55 3.09
C LEU A 208 -15.96 -10.29 4.40
N VAL A 209 -14.71 -10.38 4.84
CA VAL A 209 -14.34 -10.98 6.12
C VAL A 209 -13.49 -10.00 6.89
N ALA A 210 -13.90 -9.64 8.09
CA ALA A 210 -13.05 -8.95 9.05
C ALA A 210 -12.55 -9.95 10.08
N VAL A 211 -11.26 -9.94 10.35
CA VAL A 211 -10.59 -10.86 11.28
C VAL A 211 -9.90 -10.02 12.35
N GLY A 212 -10.36 -10.13 13.60
CA GLY A 212 -9.72 -9.52 14.79
C GLY A 212 -8.94 -10.52 15.64
N GLY A 213 -9.05 -11.82 15.36
CA GLY A 213 -8.37 -12.88 16.10
C GLY A 213 -8.78 -14.27 15.60
N MET A 214 -8.43 -15.32 16.35
CA MET A 214 -8.66 -16.71 15.95
C MET A 214 -10.14 -17.06 15.75
N ASP A 215 -10.99 -16.61 16.67
CA ASP A 215 -12.44 -16.81 16.65
C ASP A 215 -13.19 -15.47 16.77
N GLU A 216 -12.58 -14.40 16.27
CA GLU A 216 -13.10 -13.05 16.41
C GLU A 216 -13.12 -12.37 15.05
N GLY A 217 -14.31 -11.99 14.58
CA GLY A 217 -14.47 -11.42 13.27
C GLY A 217 -15.91 -11.17 12.85
N SER A 218 -16.07 -10.82 11.59
CA SER A 218 -17.36 -10.55 10.96
C SER A 218 -17.35 -11.02 9.52
N LEU A 219 -18.51 -11.44 9.00
CA LEU A 219 -18.64 -11.90 7.63
C LEU A 219 -19.90 -11.27 7.00
N LEU A 220 -19.71 -10.66 5.83
CA LEU A 220 -20.80 -10.18 4.99
C LEU A 220 -20.70 -10.83 3.61
N GLN A 221 -21.85 -11.13 3.02
CA GLN A 221 -21.92 -11.71 1.68
C GLN A 221 -23.04 -11.05 0.88
N GLY A 222 -22.82 -10.85 -0.41
CA GLY A 222 -23.79 -10.23 -1.29
C GLY A 222 -23.21 -9.94 -2.66
N THR A 223 -24.02 -9.38 -3.56
CA THR A 223 -23.49 -8.77 -4.79
C THR A 223 -22.83 -7.44 -4.48
N TYR A 224 -21.96 -6.94 -5.37
CA TYR A 224 -21.33 -5.62 -5.26
C TYR A 224 -22.37 -4.54 -4.90
N THR A 225 -23.44 -4.43 -5.67
CA THR A 225 -24.51 -3.43 -5.44
C THR A 225 -25.36 -3.66 -4.19
N SER A 226 -25.37 -4.86 -3.62
CA SER A 226 -26.05 -5.10 -2.33
C SER A 226 -25.20 -4.67 -1.14
N LEU A 227 -23.87 -4.79 -1.27
CA LEU A 227 -22.92 -4.46 -0.22
C LEU A 227 -22.53 -2.97 -0.25
N PHE A 228 -22.25 -2.46 -1.44
CA PHE A 228 -21.67 -1.14 -1.67
C PHE A 228 -22.61 -0.21 -2.44
N ASP A 229 -22.46 1.09 -2.23
CA ASP A 229 -23.05 2.11 -3.09
C ASP A 229 -22.20 2.35 -4.36
N SER A 230 -22.59 3.32 -5.18
CA SER A 230 -21.91 3.63 -6.44
C SER A 230 -20.47 4.14 -6.27
N ASN A 231 -20.08 4.54 -5.05
CA ASN A 231 -18.76 5.06 -4.72
C ASN A 231 -17.88 3.99 -4.05
N GLY A 232 -18.32 2.72 -4.03
CA GLY A 232 -17.62 1.64 -3.34
C GLY A 232 -17.72 1.72 -1.82
N LYS A 233 -18.57 2.57 -1.25
CA LYS A 233 -18.75 2.66 0.21
C LYS A 233 -19.69 1.58 0.69
N LEU A 234 -19.31 0.87 1.75
CA LEU A 234 -20.15 -0.13 2.39
C LEU A 234 -21.42 0.54 2.93
N LYS A 235 -22.57 0.05 2.48
CA LYS A 235 -23.88 0.60 2.88
C LYS A 235 -24.10 0.42 4.38
N SER A 236 -24.64 1.45 5.03
CA SER A 236 -24.93 1.44 6.47
C SER A 236 -25.93 0.35 6.90
N THR A 237 -26.72 -0.19 5.97
CA THR A 237 -27.59 -1.36 6.21
C THR A 237 -26.82 -2.64 6.45
N ASN A 238 -25.55 -2.72 6.06
CA ASN A 238 -24.70 -3.88 6.21
C ASN A 238 -23.77 -3.65 7.43
N ALA A 239 -24.26 -4.03 8.62
CA ALA A 239 -23.47 -3.91 9.84
C ALA A 239 -22.24 -4.82 9.78
N PHE A 240 -21.04 -4.22 9.84
CA PHE A 240 -19.77 -4.94 9.83
C PHE A 240 -19.13 -4.84 11.22
N THR A 241 -19.64 -5.66 12.14
CA THR A 241 -19.28 -5.61 13.55
C THR A 241 -18.53 -6.86 13.97
N ILE A 242 -17.38 -6.67 14.63
CA ILE A 242 -16.57 -7.76 15.18
C ILE A 242 -17.31 -8.42 16.34
N ALA A 243 -17.40 -9.74 16.28
CA ALA A 243 -17.98 -10.57 17.32
C ALA A 243 -17.28 -11.95 17.34
N ASN A 244 -17.62 -12.79 18.31
CA ASN A 244 -17.16 -14.17 18.33
C ASN A 244 -17.69 -14.91 17.09
N ASN A 245 -16.78 -15.39 16.24
CA ASN A 245 -17.08 -16.13 15.04
C ASN A 245 -15.89 -17.04 14.68
N SER A 246 -16.09 -18.35 14.85
CA SER A 246 -15.07 -19.38 14.55
C SER A 246 -15.07 -19.86 13.10
N ASN A 247 -16.00 -19.40 12.26
CA ASN A 247 -16.14 -19.85 10.87
C ASN A 247 -15.87 -18.71 9.86
N LEU A 248 -14.72 -18.06 10.00
CA LEU A 248 -14.28 -16.99 9.09
C LEU A 248 -13.56 -17.58 7.87
N TYR A 249 -12.67 -18.53 8.11
CA TYR A 249 -11.73 -19.05 7.12
C TYR A 249 -12.34 -20.05 6.13
N GLY A 250 -13.52 -20.60 6.43
CA GLY A 250 -14.24 -21.50 5.52
C GLY A 250 -14.62 -20.86 4.18
N SER A 251 -14.62 -19.53 4.09
CA SER A 251 -14.91 -18.77 2.87
C SER A 251 -13.68 -18.53 1.99
N PHE A 252 -12.47 -18.67 2.52
CA PHE A 252 -11.26 -18.35 1.79
C PHE A 252 -10.94 -19.43 0.74
N PRO A 253 -10.33 -19.04 -0.40
CA PRO A 253 -9.79 -20.00 -1.34
C PRO A 253 -8.65 -20.84 -0.75
N ALA A 254 -8.64 -22.14 -1.02
CA ALA A 254 -7.65 -23.07 -0.46
C ALA A 254 -6.21 -22.68 -0.82
N LYS A 255 -5.95 -22.30 -2.09
CA LYS A 255 -4.61 -21.82 -2.53
C LYS A 255 -4.19 -20.51 -1.86
N SER A 256 -5.13 -19.73 -1.34
CA SER A 256 -4.82 -18.52 -0.57
C SER A 256 -4.50 -18.85 0.88
N MET A 257 -5.12 -19.89 1.46
CA MET A 257 -4.88 -20.28 2.86
C MET A 257 -3.61 -21.11 3.11
N LEU A 258 -2.77 -21.29 2.08
CA LEU A 258 -1.52 -22.04 2.14
C LEU A 258 -1.63 -23.44 2.78
N MET A 259 -2.81 -24.05 2.74
CA MET A 259 -3.04 -25.41 3.22
C MET A 259 -2.29 -26.39 2.32
N ALA A 260 -1.73 -27.46 2.89
CA ALA A 260 -1.14 -28.54 2.12
C ALA A 260 -2.21 -29.20 1.25
N GLU A 261 -1.90 -29.34 -0.03
CA GLU A 261 -2.76 -30.07 -0.97
C GLU A 261 -2.88 -31.53 -0.48
N THR A 262 -4.11 -31.99 -0.26
CA THR A 262 -4.34 -33.42 -0.04
C THR A 262 -4.02 -34.13 -1.35
N VAL A 263 -2.95 -34.92 -1.36
CA VAL A 263 -2.62 -35.82 -2.46
C VAL A 263 -3.75 -36.85 -2.59
N THR A 264 -4.69 -36.61 -3.50
CA THR A 264 -5.52 -37.69 -4.06
C THR A 264 -4.61 -38.56 -4.91
N PRO A 265 -4.54 -39.90 -4.69
CA PRO A 265 -3.78 -40.76 -5.56
C PRO A 265 -4.36 -40.67 -6.97
N VAL A 266 -3.58 -40.13 -7.91
CA VAL A 266 -3.94 -40.12 -9.32
C VAL A 266 -3.79 -41.55 -9.84
N VAL A 267 -4.88 -42.12 -10.33
CA VAL A 267 -4.87 -43.37 -11.11
C VAL A 267 -4.05 -43.09 -12.38
N PRO A 268 -3.05 -43.93 -12.73
CA PRO A 268 -2.25 -43.69 -13.93
C PRO A 268 -3.15 -43.71 -15.16
N VAL A 269 -3.21 -42.58 -15.87
CA VAL A 269 -3.72 -42.52 -17.24
C VAL A 269 -2.53 -42.82 -18.14
N GLU A 270 -2.64 -43.86 -18.97
CA GLU A 270 -1.63 -44.21 -19.97
C GLU A 270 -1.36 -43.03 -20.90
N GLU A 271 -0.09 -42.64 -20.94
CA GLU A 271 0.49 -41.66 -21.84
C GLU A 271 0.61 -42.31 -23.23
N PRO A 272 0.08 -41.72 -24.32
CA PRO A 272 0.31 -42.28 -25.65
C PRO A 272 1.76 -42.03 -26.08
N GLU A 273 2.39 -43.08 -26.61
CA GLU A 273 3.75 -43.09 -27.16
C GLU A 273 3.91 -41.98 -28.22
N GLU A 274 4.87 -41.08 -28.00
CA GLU A 274 5.36 -40.18 -29.05
C GLU A 274 6.25 -40.96 -30.03
N GLU A 275 5.86 -40.97 -31.30
CA GLU A 275 6.69 -41.46 -32.40
C GLU A 275 7.86 -40.48 -32.64
N GLU A 276 9.08 -41.01 -32.68
CA GLU A 276 10.28 -40.28 -33.09
C GLU A 276 10.24 -39.91 -34.59
N GLU A 277 10.18 -38.62 -34.92
CA GLU A 277 10.52 -38.15 -36.26
C GLU A 277 11.98 -37.67 -36.33
N THR A 278 12.70 -38.26 -37.29
CA THR A 278 14.10 -38.01 -37.63
C THR A 278 14.40 -36.59 -38.15
N PRO A 279 15.63 -36.08 -37.99
CA PRO A 279 15.96 -34.71 -38.37
C PRO A 279 16.20 -34.58 -39.88
N THR A 280 15.65 -33.55 -40.50
CA THR A 280 16.07 -33.12 -41.84
C THR A 280 16.57 -31.68 -41.83
N ASN A 281 17.55 -31.48 -42.70
CA ASN A 281 18.54 -30.41 -42.75
C ASN A 281 17.99 -28.98 -42.93
N ASP A 282 18.62 -28.08 -42.18
CA ASP A 282 19.03 -26.71 -42.53
C ASP A 282 18.14 -25.87 -43.45
N SER A 283 17.55 -24.83 -42.84
CA SER A 283 17.57 -23.47 -43.35
C SER A 283 17.62 -22.50 -42.18
N LYS A 284 18.82 -22.06 -41.80
CA LYS A 284 19.01 -20.97 -40.83
C LYS A 284 18.50 -19.66 -41.43
N PHE A 285 17.25 -19.31 -41.14
CA PHE A 285 16.83 -17.91 -41.21
C PHE A 285 17.26 -17.22 -39.92
N LYS A 286 18.34 -16.44 -39.99
CA LYS A 286 18.62 -15.41 -39.00
C LYS A 286 17.73 -14.22 -39.36
N ILE A 287 16.78 -13.87 -38.51
CA ILE A 287 16.19 -12.52 -38.56
C ILE A 287 17.32 -11.59 -38.13
N VAL A 288 17.94 -10.93 -39.10
CA VAL A 288 18.74 -9.73 -38.84
C VAL A 288 17.77 -8.57 -38.98
N MET A 289 17.33 -8.00 -37.86
CA MET A 289 16.73 -6.67 -37.89
C MET A 289 17.87 -5.66 -38.07
N ASP A 290 18.09 -5.22 -39.31
CA ASP A 290 19.06 -4.17 -39.65
C ASP A 290 18.42 -2.77 -39.74
N LEU A 291 17.24 -2.57 -39.16
CA LEU A 291 16.61 -1.25 -39.06
C LEU A 291 15.94 -1.09 -37.71
N GLU A 292 16.46 -0.17 -36.89
CA GLU A 292 15.71 0.40 -35.78
C GLU A 292 14.44 1.05 -36.34
N TRP A 293 13.28 0.68 -35.81
CA TRP A 293 12.05 1.41 -36.09
C TRP A 293 12.19 2.81 -35.49
N VAL A 294 12.58 3.78 -36.30
CA VAL A 294 12.29 5.18 -36.00
C VAL A 294 10.81 5.35 -36.27
N ASP A 295 10.05 5.58 -35.19
CA ASP A 295 8.68 6.06 -35.27
C ASP A 295 8.68 7.40 -36.02
N MET A 296 8.35 7.36 -37.30
CA MET A 296 8.14 8.53 -38.15
C MET A 296 6.65 8.76 -38.36
N VAL A 297 5.86 8.95 -37.29
CA VAL A 297 4.53 9.56 -37.45
C VAL A 297 4.20 10.51 -36.29
N SER A 298 4.14 11.80 -36.62
CA SER A 298 3.56 12.93 -35.88
C SER A 298 4.12 13.21 -34.48
N GLY A 299 5.11 14.10 -34.41
CA GLY A 299 5.49 14.75 -33.16
C GLY A 299 4.27 15.44 -32.53
N SER A 300 3.73 14.85 -31.47
CA SER A 300 2.92 15.60 -30.52
C SER A 300 3.86 16.63 -29.91
N SER A 301 3.77 17.88 -30.37
CA SER A 301 4.59 18.96 -29.84
C SER A 301 4.16 19.23 -28.41
N VAL A 302 4.99 18.88 -27.43
CA VAL A 302 4.81 19.31 -26.04
C VAL A 302 4.90 20.83 -26.03
N THR A 303 3.79 21.49 -25.69
CA THR A 303 3.72 22.96 -25.59
C THR A 303 3.82 23.44 -24.14
N ALA A 304 3.60 22.54 -23.18
CA ALA A 304 3.80 22.80 -21.76
C ALA A 304 5.28 23.05 -21.43
N THR A 305 5.54 23.72 -20.30
CA THR A 305 6.88 23.88 -19.74
C THR A 305 7.50 22.51 -19.44
N THR A 306 8.72 22.26 -19.93
CA THR A 306 9.41 20.97 -19.77
C THR A 306 10.75 21.10 -19.02
N GLY A 307 11.34 19.96 -18.69
CA GLY A 307 12.68 19.88 -18.11
C GLY A 307 12.72 20.32 -16.66
N VAL A 308 13.89 20.76 -16.22
CA VAL A 308 14.14 21.25 -14.84
C VAL A 308 13.14 22.30 -14.38
N SER A 309 12.64 23.15 -15.29
CA SER A 309 11.68 24.21 -14.99
C SER A 309 10.26 23.74 -14.69
N SER A 310 9.95 22.48 -15.02
CA SER A 310 8.65 21.86 -14.75
C SER A 310 8.62 21.07 -13.43
N VAL A 311 9.78 20.88 -12.79
CA VAL A 311 9.91 20.07 -11.57
C VAL A 311 9.17 20.74 -10.42
N GLN A 312 8.23 20.02 -9.81
CA GLN A 312 7.52 20.47 -8.61
C GLN A 312 7.30 19.32 -7.64
N VAL A 313 7.23 19.66 -6.35
CA VAL A 313 6.91 18.72 -5.27
C VAL A 313 5.46 18.90 -4.84
N THR A 314 4.75 17.80 -4.66
CA THR A 314 3.36 17.72 -4.21
C THR A 314 3.21 16.58 -3.20
N ASN A 315 2.03 16.41 -2.58
CA ASN A 315 1.74 15.33 -1.63
C ASN A 315 2.78 15.24 -0.49
N LEU A 316 3.34 16.36 -0.07
CA LEU A 316 4.36 16.38 0.97
C LEU A 316 3.72 16.11 2.34
N THR A 317 4.14 15.02 2.97
CA THR A 317 3.72 14.58 4.30
C THR A 317 4.93 14.41 5.21
N ASP A 318 4.72 13.83 6.38
CA ASP A 318 5.78 13.40 7.28
C ASP A 318 6.51 12.14 6.79
N THR A 319 5.87 11.32 5.97
CA THR A 319 6.42 10.03 5.53
C THR A 319 6.49 9.85 4.02
N GLY A 320 6.21 10.90 3.25
CA GLY A 320 6.31 10.86 1.80
C GLY A 320 6.21 12.19 1.10
N PHE A 321 6.48 12.17 -0.20
CA PHE A 321 6.29 13.28 -1.14
C PHE A 321 6.26 12.75 -2.58
N THR A 322 5.64 13.50 -3.47
CA THR A 322 5.56 13.19 -4.91
C THR A 322 6.30 14.26 -5.71
N VAL A 323 7.18 13.83 -6.61
CA VAL A 323 7.90 14.71 -7.56
C VAL A 323 7.26 14.59 -8.93
N LEU A 324 6.84 15.72 -9.48
CA LEU A 324 6.24 15.83 -10.81
C LEU A 324 7.16 16.60 -11.75
N TRP A 325 7.24 16.18 -13.01
CA TRP A 325 7.85 16.98 -14.08
C TRP A 325 7.33 16.57 -15.46
N VAL A 326 7.58 17.41 -16.46
CA VAL A 326 7.25 17.16 -17.86
C VAL A 326 8.54 17.11 -18.68
N SER A 327 8.73 16.07 -19.48
CA SER A 327 9.81 15.92 -20.45
C SER A 327 9.38 16.36 -21.85
N ALA A 328 10.32 16.89 -22.62
CA ALA A 328 10.06 17.31 -24.01
C ALA A 328 9.87 16.11 -24.96
N GLN A 329 10.43 14.96 -24.60
CA GLN A 329 10.33 13.70 -25.32
C GLN A 329 9.73 12.64 -24.41
N LYS A 330 9.10 11.63 -25.01
CA LYS A 330 8.58 10.48 -24.28
C LYS A 330 9.75 9.62 -23.81
N GLU A 331 9.96 9.53 -22.50
CA GLU A 331 11.15 8.89 -21.93
C GLU A 331 10.87 8.27 -20.56
N ALA A 332 11.79 7.45 -20.05
CA ALA A 332 11.63 6.86 -18.71
C ALA A 332 11.96 7.90 -17.63
N GLY A 333 11.31 7.82 -16.47
CA GLY A 333 11.53 8.72 -15.34
C GLY A 333 11.95 8.00 -14.07
N SER A 334 12.91 8.58 -13.35
CA SER A 334 13.13 8.25 -11.93
C SER A 334 13.77 9.42 -11.20
N ILE A 335 13.84 9.33 -9.88
CA ILE A 335 14.69 10.23 -9.10
C ILE A 335 15.65 9.40 -8.25
N ASN A 336 16.87 9.90 -8.06
CA ASN A 336 17.72 9.46 -6.98
C ASN A 336 17.58 10.40 -5.80
N TYR A 337 17.49 9.86 -4.59
CA TYR A 337 17.31 10.65 -3.39
C TYR A 337 18.13 10.12 -2.20
N GLY A 338 18.30 10.97 -1.19
CA GLY A 338 19.02 10.64 0.03
C GLY A 338 19.06 11.81 1.02
N THR A 339 19.53 11.56 2.23
CA THR A 339 19.67 12.60 3.28
C THR A 339 20.95 13.43 3.14
N SER A 340 21.79 13.11 2.16
CA SER A 340 23.01 13.85 1.83
C SER A 340 22.99 14.30 0.36
N SER A 341 23.23 15.58 0.11
CA SER A 341 23.28 16.14 -1.25
C SER A 341 24.40 15.55 -2.12
N SER A 342 25.43 14.96 -1.50
CA SER A 342 26.56 14.33 -2.18
C SER A 342 26.41 12.80 -2.33
N SER A 343 25.39 12.19 -1.72
CA SER A 343 25.16 10.75 -1.75
C SER A 343 23.67 10.42 -1.83
N LEU A 344 23.19 10.20 -3.06
CA LEU A 344 21.80 9.87 -3.37
C LEU A 344 21.68 8.37 -3.68
N SER A 345 21.77 7.54 -2.64
CA SER A 345 21.87 6.08 -2.77
C SER A 345 20.54 5.37 -3.01
N SER A 346 19.41 6.06 -2.84
CA SER A 346 18.07 5.50 -3.09
C SER A 346 17.57 5.93 -4.47
N GLU A 347 16.72 5.10 -5.08
CA GLU A 347 16.01 5.41 -6.33
C GLU A 347 14.51 5.24 -6.11
N ALA A 348 13.72 6.19 -6.60
CA ALA A 348 12.27 6.06 -6.71
C ALA A 348 11.89 6.17 -8.20
N LEU A 349 11.00 5.27 -8.64
CA LEU A 349 10.55 5.15 -10.02
C LEU A 349 9.24 5.91 -10.21
N ASP A 350 8.88 6.14 -11.47
CA ASP A 350 7.53 6.63 -11.79
C ASP A 350 6.47 5.69 -11.20
N GLU A 351 5.36 6.24 -10.72
CA GLU A 351 4.28 5.49 -10.06
C GLU A 351 3.62 4.45 -10.96
N ARG A 352 3.74 4.61 -12.29
CA ARG A 352 3.28 3.63 -13.28
C ARG A 352 4.30 2.52 -13.54
N ASP A 353 5.54 2.66 -13.06
CA ASP A 353 6.63 1.76 -13.33
C ASP A 353 6.80 0.69 -12.25
N GLY A 354 7.22 -0.50 -12.69
CA GLY A 354 7.65 -1.59 -11.82
C GLY A 354 9.16 -1.69 -11.75
N ALA A 355 9.69 -2.47 -10.80
CA ALA A 355 11.13 -2.65 -10.62
C ALA A 355 11.88 -3.12 -11.89
N THR A 356 11.21 -3.84 -12.79
CA THR A 356 11.78 -4.38 -14.03
C THR A 356 11.13 -3.83 -15.30
N ASN A 357 9.98 -3.16 -15.20
CA ASN A 357 9.26 -2.61 -16.35
C ASN A 357 9.18 -1.09 -16.21
N ARG A 358 9.97 -0.39 -17.02
CA ARG A 358 10.04 1.07 -17.04
C ARG A 358 9.37 1.56 -18.31
N GLY A 359 8.22 2.21 -18.15
CA GLY A 359 7.52 2.85 -19.25
C GLY A 359 8.25 4.09 -19.73
N THR A 360 7.70 4.69 -20.78
CA THR A 360 8.13 6.00 -21.25
C THR A 360 6.94 6.94 -21.26
N TYR A 361 7.13 8.13 -20.71
CA TYR A 361 6.10 9.13 -20.50
C TYR A 361 6.65 10.52 -20.83
N TYR A 362 5.75 11.43 -21.17
CA TYR A 362 6.01 12.87 -21.20
C TYR A 362 5.84 13.51 -19.82
N ILE A 363 4.92 13.01 -19.01
CA ILE A 363 4.66 13.52 -17.67
C ILE A 363 5.08 12.44 -16.71
N HIS A 364 5.81 12.82 -15.68
CA HIS A 364 6.34 11.89 -14.70
C HIS A 364 5.78 12.21 -13.33
N SER A 365 5.38 11.17 -12.59
CA SER A 365 4.93 11.25 -11.21
C SER A 365 5.68 10.22 -10.39
N VAL A 366 6.57 10.67 -9.52
CA VAL A 366 7.42 9.79 -8.69
C VAL A 366 7.06 10.00 -7.23
N SER A 367 6.40 9.00 -6.64
CA SER A 367 6.10 8.98 -5.21
C SER A 367 7.24 8.36 -4.41
N VAL A 368 7.73 9.12 -3.44
CA VAL A 368 8.67 8.68 -2.42
C VAL A 368 7.90 8.46 -1.13
N THR A 369 7.90 7.22 -0.62
CA THR A 369 7.18 6.83 0.59
C THR A 369 8.11 6.23 1.62
N MET A 370 7.64 6.08 2.87
CA MET A 370 8.38 5.50 3.99
C MET A 370 9.68 6.25 4.34
N VAL A 371 9.71 7.55 4.05
CA VAL A 371 10.79 8.43 4.49
C VAL A 371 10.57 8.87 5.94
N GLN A 372 11.65 9.28 6.61
CA GLN A 372 11.58 9.68 8.00
C GLN A 372 10.91 11.06 8.15
N PRO A 373 10.08 11.28 9.18
CA PRO A 373 9.58 12.61 9.55
C PRO A 373 10.71 13.59 9.85
N GLU A 374 10.40 14.89 9.71
CA GLU A 374 11.29 16.01 10.06
C GLU A 374 12.70 15.90 9.45
N THR A 375 12.82 15.27 8.28
CA THR A 375 14.09 14.91 7.69
C THR A 375 14.25 15.61 6.35
N LYS A 376 15.40 16.26 6.17
CA LYS A 376 15.77 16.89 4.91
C LYS A 376 16.28 15.83 3.93
N TYR A 377 15.62 15.74 2.77
CA TYR A 377 16.00 14.91 1.64
C TYR A 377 16.47 15.78 0.48
N TYR A 378 17.47 15.28 -0.23
CA TYR A 378 17.93 15.80 -1.49
C TYR A 378 17.55 14.82 -2.58
N PHE A 379 17.24 15.32 -3.78
CA PHE A 379 16.99 14.46 -4.92
C PHE A 379 17.48 15.05 -6.24
N LYS A 380 17.72 14.17 -7.21
CA LYS A 380 18.03 14.50 -8.59
C LYS A 380 17.11 13.73 -9.51
N VAL A 381 16.54 14.44 -10.48
CA VAL A 381 15.68 13.86 -11.51
C VAL A 381 16.54 13.21 -12.58
N LYS A 382 16.19 11.97 -12.92
CA LYS A 382 16.66 11.23 -14.09
C LYS A 382 15.51 11.16 -15.08
N SER A 383 15.71 11.79 -16.23
CA SER A 383 14.73 11.90 -17.31
C SER A 383 15.39 11.32 -18.56
N GLY A 384 14.87 10.17 -19.01
CA GLY A 384 15.51 9.34 -20.01
C GLY A 384 16.88 8.83 -19.55
N GLY A 385 17.87 8.91 -20.45
CA GLY A 385 19.26 8.55 -20.14
C GLY A 385 20.04 9.64 -19.41
N ALA A 386 19.45 10.81 -19.17
CA ALA A 386 20.12 11.98 -18.60
C ALA A 386 19.69 12.24 -17.15
N GLN A 387 20.61 12.75 -16.35
CA GLN A 387 20.32 13.26 -15.01
C GLN A 387 20.41 14.78 -15.03
N TYR A 388 19.42 15.46 -14.46
CA TYR A 388 19.48 16.92 -14.33
C TYR A 388 20.65 17.32 -13.42
N SER A 389 21.32 18.42 -13.78
CA SER A 389 22.45 18.95 -13.00
C SER A 389 22.02 19.44 -11.61
N ASN A 390 20.78 19.91 -11.51
CA ASN A 390 20.20 20.51 -10.32
C ASN A 390 19.95 19.44 -9.26
N THR A 391 20.39 19.74 -8.03
CA THR A 391 19.96 19.02 -6.83
C THR A 391 18.81 19.79 -6.21
N PHE A 392 17.68 19.13 -6.04
CA PHE A 392 16.53 19.67 -5.32
C PHE A 392 16.55 19.18 -3.88
N ASP A 393 15.82 19.87 -3.01
CA ASP A 393 15.63 19.43 -1.63
C ASP A 393 14.20 19.63 -1.16
N VAL A 394 13.81 18.79 -0.21
CA VAL A 394 12.51 18.80 0.46
C VAL A 394 12.71 18.35 1.90
N THR A 395 11.96 18.94 2.83
CA THR A 395 11.95 18.51 4.24
C THR A 395 10.59 17.91 4.53
N THR A 396 10.56 16.63 4.92
CA THR A 396 9.33 15.99 5.39
C THR A 396 8.84 16.65 6.66
N TYR A 397 7.54 16.61 6.89
CA TYR A 397 6.95 17.26 8.04
C TYR A 397 7.05 16.43 9.32
N ALA A 398 6.66 17.03 10.44
CA ALA A 398 6.46 16.30 11.68
C ALA A 398 5.22 15.41 11.60
N THR A 399 5.25 14.27 12.27
CA THR A 399 4.05 13.43 12.44
C THR A 399 3.06 14.15 13.33
N LEU A 400 1.86 14.41 12.80
CA LEU A 400 0.78 15.06 13.54
C LEU A 400 -0.11 13.99 14.20
N SER A 401 -0.66 14.32 15.36
CA SER A 401 -1.70 13.51 15.97
C SER A 401 -3.06 13.83 15.34
N SER A 402 -3.98 12.85 15.39
CA SER A 402 -5.38 13.03 15.00
C SER A 402 -5.58 13.47 13.53
N PRO A 403 -5.23 12.63 12.54
CA PRO A 403 -5.50 12.94 11.14
C PRO A 403 -7.00 13.20 10.91
N PRO A 404 -7.34 14.17 10.05
CA PRO A 404 -8.73 14.49 9.74
C PRO A 404 -9.42 13.29 9.06
N PRO A 405 -10.76 13.20 9.15
CA PRO A 405 -11.52 12.21 8.39
C PRO A 405 -11.23 12.33 6.89
N PHE A 406 -11.18 11.19 6.20
CA PHE A 406 -10.97 11.17 4.76
C PHE A 406 -12.05 11.97 4.03
N GLU A 407 -11.60 12.83 3.13
CA GLU A 407 -12.40 13.70 2.29
C GLU A 407 -11.69 13.80 0.95
N SER A 408 -12.47 13.68 -0.13
CA SER A 408 -11.94 13.70 -1.49
C SER A 408 -12.86 14.48 -2.42
N VAL A 409 -12.27 14.91 -3.53
CA VAL A 409 -12.97 15.54 -4.65
C VAL A 409 -12.74 14.68 -5.89
N THR A 410 -13.79 14.49 -6.69
CA THR A 410 -13.74 13.75 -7.95
C THR A 410 -13.94 14.69 -9.13
N GLY A 411 -13.49 14.26 -10.30
CA GLY A 411 -13.67 15.04 -11.51
C GLY A 411 -13.22 14.33 -12.76
N ALA A 412 -13.28 15.07 -13.87
CA ALA A 412 -12.90 14.59 -15.19
C ALA A 412 -12.15 15.67 -15.98
N VAL A 413 -11.22 15.25 -16.83
CA VAL A 413 -10.49 16.12 -17.76
C VAL A 413 -11.12 16.04 -19.14
N LYS A 414 -11.53 17.19 -19.69
CA LYS A 414 -11.99 17.37 -21.07
C LYS A 414 -10.83 17.73 -21.99
N ASN A 415 -10.99 17.42 -23.28
CA ASN A 415 -9.96 17.67 -24.31
C ASN A 415 -8.60 17.03 -23.97
N ILE A 416 -8.63 15.80 -23.47
CA ILE A 416 -7.44 15.04 -23.11
C ILE A 416 -6.45 15.07 -24.29
N PRO A 417 -5.18 15.45 -24.07
CA PRO A 417 -4.17 15.42 -25.12
C PRO A 417 -4.05 14.01 -25.72
N SER A 418 -3.62 13.91 -26.98
CA SER A 418 -3.40 12.61 -27.66
C SER A 418 -2.44 11.69 -26.89
N THR A 419 -1.61 12.24 -26.01
CA THR A 419 -0.72 11.47 -25.14
C THR A 419 -1.43 10.72 -24.02
N GLY A 420 -2.65 11.11 -23.64
CA GLY A 420 -3.42 10.50 -22.54
C GLY A 420 -2.89 10.81 -21.13
N GLU A 421 -1.63 11.21 -21.03
CA GLU A 421 -0.96 11.47 -19.76
C GLU A 421 -1.42 12.78 -19.12
N LEU A 422 -1.85 12.71 -17.85
CA LEU A 422 -2.45 13.82 -17.11
C LEU A 422 -2.22 13.67 -15.60
N VAL A 423 -1.75 14.73 -14.93
CA VAL A 423 -1.71 14.82 -13.47
C VAL A 423 -2.51 16.04 -13.02
N VAL A 424 -3.47 15.85 -12.11
CA VAL A 424 -4.24 16.93 -11.50
C VAL A 424 -3.54 17.37 -10.24
N VAL A 425 -3.30 18.69 -10.11
CA VAL A 425 -2.69 19.31 -8.94
C VAL A 425 -3.67 20.27 -8.30
N GLY A 426 -3.94 20.08 -7.01
CA GLY A 426 -4.88 20.89 -6.21
C GLY A 426 -4.20 21.64 -5.06
N TYR A 427 -4.79 22.75 -4.63
CA TYR A 427 -4.52 23.37 -3.33
C TYR A 427 -5.73 24.19 -2.86
N ILE A 428 -5.91 24.30 -1.55
CA ILE A 428 -6.99 25.03 -0.89
C ILE A 428 -6.53 26.45 -0.59
N THR A 429 -7.43 27.42 -0.71
CA THR A 429 -7.24 28.83 -0.34
C THR A 429 -8.41 29.28 0.52
N ASP A 430 -8.09 29.77 1.71
CA ASP A 430 -9.04 30.39 2.63
C ASP A 430 -9.65 31.66 2.01
N LYS A 431 -10.98 31.79 2.11
CA LYS A 431 -11.73 32.93 1.60
C LYS A 431 -12.54 33.68 2.64
N ASP A 432 -12.79 33.08 3.80
CA ASP A 432 -13.67 33.66 4.82
C ASP A 432 -12.95 34.00 6.13
N GLY A 433 -11.66 33.67 6.25
CA GLY A 433 -10.84 33.94 7.43
C GLY A 433 -11.10 32.98 8.60
N SER A 434 -11.87 31.90 8.38
CA SER A 434 -12.15 30.86 9.36
C SER A 434 -11.29 29.63 9.08
N GLY A 435 -10.88 28.91 10.13
CA GLY A 435 -9.98 27.77 9.98
C GLY A 435 -8.54 28.22 9.72
N THR A 436 -7.86 27.57 8.78
CA THR A 436 -6.46 27.85 8.46
C THR A 436 -6.35 28.96 7.41
N THR A 437 -5.76 30.09 7.78
CA THR A 437 -5.60 31.21 6.85
C THR A 437 -4.52 30.94 5.79
N GLY A 438 -4.72 31.53 4.60
CA GLY A 438 -3.77 31.43 3.48
C GLY A 438 -4.05 30.25 2.56
N THR A 439 -3.00 29.54 2.16
CA THR A 439 -3.10 28.42 1.20
C THR A 439 -2.57 27.13 1.80
N SER A 440 -3.10 26.01 1.34
CA SER A 440 -2.56 24.70 1.64
C SER A 440 -1.34 24.37 0.77
N ASN A 441 -0.63 23.31 1.13
CA ASN A 441 0.32 22.67 0.23
C ASN A 441 -0.38 22.09 -1.00
N LYS A 442 0.41 21.89 -2.05
CA LYS A 442 -0.04 21.23 -3.27
C LYS A 442 -0.18 19.73 -3.06
N ILE A 443 -1.30 19.21 -3.49
CA ILE A 443 -1.63 17.79 -3.58
C ILE A 443 -1.80 17.42 -5.04
N SER A 444 -1.54 16.17 -5.40
CA SER A 444 -1.67 15.71 -6.78
C SER A 444 -2.14 14.27 -6.88
N VAL A 445 -2.74 13.96 -8.03
CA VAL A 445 -3.12 12.60 -8.39
C VAL A 445 -2.97 12.41 -9.90
N LEU A 446 -2.49 11.24 -10.30
CA LEU A 446 -2.50 10.81 -11.69
C LEU A 446 -3.95 10.55 -12.13
N ALA A 447 -4.39 11.16 -13.23
CA ALA A 447 -5.70 10.85 -13.80
C ALA A 447 -5.64 9.55 -14.61
N ASP A 448 -6.77 8.85 -14.73
CA ASP A 448 -6.87 7.66 -15.58
C ASP A 448 -6.87 8.01 -17.08
N ASP A 449 -6.82 6.99 -17.93
CA ASP A 449 -6.80 7.15 -19.40
C ASP A 449 -8.08 7.81 -19.96
N ASN A 450 -9.17 7.83 -19.19
CA ASN A 450 -10.42 8.52 -19.51
C ASN A 450 -10.47 9.93 -18.90
N GLY A 451 -9.38 10.38 -18.28
CA GLY A 451 -9.25 11.67 -17.62
C GLY A 451 -10.00 11.77 -16.29
N LYS A 452 -10.48 10.67 -15.71
CA LYS A 452 -11.12 10.69 -14.39
C LYS A 452 -10.07 10.69 -13.28
N TRP A 453 -10.39 11.34 -12.18
CA TRP A 453 -9.47 11.47 -11.06
C TRP A 453 -10.22 11.58 -9.73
N ILE A 454 -9.55 11.17 -8.65
CA ILE A 454 -10.01 11.27 -7.27
C ILE A 454 -8.86 11.84 -6.45
N LEU A 455 -9.04 13.02 -5.89
CA LEU A 455 -8.00 13.72 -5.13
C LEU A 455 -8.41 13.81 -3.65
N SER A 456 -7.60 13.22 -2.76
CA SER A 456 -7.75 13.41 -1.30
C SER A 456 -7.42 14.85 -0.94
N ILE A 457 -8.32 15.51 -0.22
CA ILE A 457 -8.12 16.89 0.27
C ILE A 457 -8.03 16.96 1.80
N ALA A 458 -8.44 15.89 2.51
CA ALA A 458 -8.51 15.87 3.98
C ALA A 458 -7.17 16.13 4.66
N ASP A 459 -6.16 15.39 4.27
CA ASP A 459 -4.85 15.35 4.91
C ASP A 459 -3.90 16.45 4.42
N THR A 460 -4.41 17.36 3.60
CA THR A 460 -3.66 18.51 3.12
C THR A 460 -3.19 19.37 4.29
N ARG A 461 -1.93 19.77 4.27
CA ARG A 461 -1.34 20.62 5.32
C ARG A 461 -1.23 22.07 4.89
N ASN A 462 -1.11 22.98 5.86
CA ASN A 462 -0.75 24.37 5.60
C ASN A 462 0.65 24.49 4.97
N THR A 463 0.99 25.66 4.42
CA THR A 463 2.28 25.88 3.72
C THR A 463 3.52 25.50 4.55
N SER A 464 3.47 25.64 5.87
CA SER A 464 4.58 25.24 6.76
C SER A 464 4.58 23.74 7.10
N GLY A 465 3.50 23.02 6.81
CA GLY A 465 3.29 21.61 7.18
C GLY A 465 3.09 21.35 8.67
N SER A 466 2.91 22.39 9.46
CA SER A 466 2.84 22.34 10.93
C SER A 466 1.47 21.90 11.45
N SER A 467 0.43 21.96 10.62
CA SER A 467 -0.92 21.51 10.94
C SER A 467 -1.64 21.06 9.67
N TYR A 468 -2.68 20.25 9.84
CA TYR A 468 -3.67 20.04 8.78
C TYR A 468 -4.34 21.36 8.41
N PHE A 469 -4.70 21.51 7.14
CA PHE A 469 -5.40 22.69 6.65
C PHE A 469 -6.88 22.55 6.97
N GLU A 470 -7.34 23.31 7.97
CA GLU A 470 -8.75 23.39 8.31
C GLU A 470 -9.46 24.33 7.32
N TYR A 471 -10.44 23.80 6.59
CA TYR A 471 -11.19 24.53 5.56
C TYR A 471 -12.69 24.56 5.84
N THR A 472 -13.38 25.56 5.30
CA THR A 472 -14.83 25.72 5.34
C THR A 472 -15.50 25.42 4.00
N SER A 473 -16.83 25.41 3.98
CA SER A 473 -17.65 25.28 2.77
C SER A 473 -17.41 26.39 1.73
N THR A 474 -16.98 27.57 2.18
CA THR A 474 -16.82 28.82 1.42
C THR A 474 -15.40 29.01 0.89
N ASP A 475 -14.43 28.27 1.45
CA ASP A 475 -13.08 28.20 0.92
C ASP A 475 -13.04 27.62 -0.48
N THR A 476 -11.94 27.88 -1.18
CA THR A 476 -11.79 27.49 -2.58
C THR A 476 -10.67 26.47 -2.78
N VAL A 477 -10.89 25.50 -3.65
CA VAL A 477 -9.86 24.61 -4.18
C VAL A 477 -9.54 25.05 -5.60
N THR A 478 -8.26 25.28 -5.86
CA THR A 478 -7.75 25.53 -7.20
C THR A 478 -7.18 24.24 -7.74
N PHE A 479 -7.73 23.75 -8.85
CA PHE A 479 -7.22 22.61 -9.60
C PHE A 479 -6.48 23.11 -10.84
N SER A 480 -5.32 22.53 -11.10
CA SER A 480 -4.50 22.80 -12.27
C SER A 480 -4.06 21.48 -12.88
N LEU A 481 -3.78 21.50 -14.18
CA LEU A 481 -3.42 20.30 -14.92
C LEU A 481 -1.96 20.35 -15.34
N VAL A 482 -1.20 19.34 -14.94
CA VAL A 482 0.10 19.03 -15.53
C VAL A 482 -0.18 18.11 -16.71
N SER A 483 0.04 18.61 -17.93
CA SER A 483 -0.16 17.86 -19.18
C SER A 483 0.91 18.21 -20.21
N THR A 484 0.88 17.56 -21.38
CA THR A 484 1.74 17.92 -22.52
C THR A 484 1.36 19.24 -23.19
N VAL A 485 0.19 19.80 -22.84
CA VAL A 485 -0.30 21.10 -23.31
C VAL A 485 -0.49 22.07 -22.14
N ASN A 486 -0.25 23.36 -22.40
CA ASN A 486 -0.58 24.38 -21.41
C ASN A 486 -2.08 24.37 -21.13
N SER A 487 -2.45 24.33 -19.86
CA SER A 487 -3.84 24.25 -19.42
C SER A 487 -4.08 25.27 -18.32
N GLY A 488 -5.29 25.82 -18.29
CA GLY A 488 -5.72 26.74 -17.23
C GLY A 488 -5.96 26.02 -15.91
N SER A 489 -6.27 26.82 -14.89
CA SER A 489 -6.74 26.33 -13.60
C SER A 489 -8.24 26.53 -13.47
N VAL A 490 -8.90 25.63 -12.74
CA VAL A 490 -10.31 25.74 -12.35
C VAL A 490 -10.37 25.99 -10.86
N VAL A 491 -11.16 26.99 -10.46
CA VAL A 491 -11.38 27.31 -9.04
C VAL A 491 -12.82 26.93 -8.69
N LYS A 492 -12.99 26.18 -7.61
CA LYS A 492 -14.30 25.80 -7.06
C LYS A 492 -14.32 26.07 -5.57
N THR A 493 -15.46 26.46 -5.02
CA THR A 493 -15.67 26.40 -3.56
C THR A 493 -15.61 24.94 -3.11
N ILE A 494 -15.18 24.65 -1.88
CA ILE A 494 -15.17 23.29 -1.30
C ILE A 494 -16.52 22.60 -1.47
N THR A 495 -17.62 23.30 -1.17
CA THR A 495 -18.98 22.75 -1.33
C THR A 495 -19.24 22.31 -2.78
N SER A 496 -19.09 23.22 -3.74
CA SER A 496 -19.28 22.91 -5.16
C SER A 496 -18.33 21.83 -5.69
N ALA A 497 -17.11 21.71 -5.14
CA ALA A 497 -16.16 20.67 -5.52
C ALA A 497 -16.56 19.29 -4.97
N LYS A 498 -17.25 19.23 -3.82
CA LYS A 498 -17.72 17.98 -3.21
C LYS A 498 -19.07 17.50 -3.77
N ASP A 499 -19.93 18.43 -4.17
CA ASP A 499 -21.30 18.12 -4.61
C ASP A 499 -21.40 17.73 -6.09
N ALA A 500 -20.37 18.02 -6.90
CA ALA A 500 -20.35 17.74 -8.32
C ALA A 500 -18.95 17.45 -8.84
N ASP A 501 -18.87 16.66 -9.92
CA ASP A 501 -17.61 16.38 -10.61
C ASP A 501 -16.96 17.67 -11.11
N VAL A 502 -15.67 17.84 -10.79
CA VAL A 502 -14.88 18.98 -11.23
C VAL A 502 -14.38 18.71 -12.65
N GLU A 503 -14.90 19.46 -13.61
CA GLU A 503 -14.44 19.42 -14.98
C GLU A 503 -13.27 20.39 -15.22
N ILE A 504 -12.14 19.88 -15.71
CA ILE A 504 -10.95 20.66 -16.11
C ILE A 504 -10.75 20.46 -17.61
N THR A 505 -10.49 21.53 -18.38
CA THR A 505 -10.27 21.41 -19.83
C THR A 505 -8.77 21.56 -20.14
N ALA A 506 -8.18 20.57 -20.82
CA ALA A 506 -6.80 20.67 -21.27
C ALA A 506 -6.67 21.59 -22.49
N GLY A 507 -5.54 22.29 -22.61
CA GLY A 507 -5.22 23.11 -23.79
C GLY A 507 -5.88 24.50 -23.83
N SER A 508 -6.72 24.85 -22.86
CA SER A 508 -7.23 26.22 -22.71
C SER A 508 -6.24 27.08 -21.93
N GLY A 509 -5.24 27.64 -22.60
CA GLY A 509 -4.51 28.79 -22.08
C GLY A 509 -5.49 29.95 -21.84
N SER A 510 -5.26 30.78 -20.82
CA SER A 510 -6.20 31.81 -20.36
C SER A 510 -6.89 32.55 -21.51
N THR A 511 -8.19 32.35 -21.68
CA THR A 511 -9.01 33.39 -22.29
C THR A 511 -9.05 34.52 -21.27
N GLY A 512 -8.14 35.49 -21.40
CA GLY A 512 -8.49 36.82 -20.97
C GLY A 512 -9.81 37.15 -21.65
N GLU A 513 -10.85 37.47 -20.88
CA GLU A 513 -11.99 38.19 -21.43
C GLU A 513 -11.41 39.35 -22.24
N VAL A 514 -11.66 39.32 -23.55
CA VAL A 514 -11.49 40.51 -24.35
C VAL A 514 -12.62 41.41 -23.91
N ASP A 515 -12.32 42.44 -23.12
CA ASP A 515 -13.25 43.52 -22.84
C ASP A 515 -13.86 43.96 -24.18
N ILE A 516 -15.19 43.94 -24.24
CA ILE A 516 -15.93 44.50 -25.36
C ILE A 516 -15.45 45.95 -25.53
N LEU A 517 -14.84 46.26 -26.67
CA LEU A 517 -14.51 47.63 -27.03
C LEU A 517 -15.82 48.39 -27.20
N ASP A 518 -16.17 49.22 -26.22
CA ASP A 518 -17.21 50.24 -26.29
C ASP A 518 -16.77 51.41 -27.20
N ASP A 519 -16.45 51.15 -28.47
CA ASP A 519 -16.60 52.17 -29.53
C ASP A 519 -16.33 51.58 -30.92
N TYR A 520 -17.39 51.30 -31.66
CA TYR A 520 -17.32 51.38 -33.13
C TYR A 520 -17.65 52.82 -33.52
N GLY A 521 -16.65 53.69 -33.39
CA GLY A 521 -16.69 55.03 -33.96
C GLY A 521 -16.72 54.94 -35.49
N VAL A 522 -17.91 55.03 -36.06
CA VAL A 522 -18.11 55.45 -37.45
C VAL A 522 -17.87 56.96 -37.48
N VAL A 523 -16.83 57.39 -38.22
CA VAL A 523 -16.75 58.73 -38.82
C VAL A 523 -16.43 58.57 -40.29
#